data_AF-A0A7L9AUT6-F1
#
_entry.id   AF-A0A7L9AUT6-F1
#
_cell.length_a   1.000
_cell.length_b   1.000
_cell.length_c   1.000
_cell.angle_alpha   90.00
_cell.angle_beta   90.00
_cell.angle_gamma   90.00
#
_symmetry.space_group_name_H-M   'P 1'
#
loop_
_entity.id
_entity.type
_entity.pdbx_description
1 polymer ?
#
loop_
_entity_poly.entity_id
_entity_poly.type
_entity_poly.pdbx_seq_one_letter_code
_entity_poly.pdbx_strand_id
1 'polypeptide(L)'
;PYSYNNEDNNKTDPQFCTYYYKKGIIHGFNESYEFNSEIVHKCINFTNGENEVFKSQKLIESANLNVNFAALVRAELLFSLKTINFRAAGPITDPECFRFDIKIIFDNEDHDGQMSLILDAEPVKLTCKGDKTYITDNQIDQILRSVLNILVIFICTVSLILCSRAIYRAQLLKELTCQFFRQAYNKELSLDGRLEFLNIWYIMIIINDFLIIMGSAIKEQIERNHFTNDQWNICSLFMGIGNLLV
;
A
#
# COMPACT_ATOMS: atom_id res chain seq x y z
N PRO A 1 8.96 -14.22 -17.00
CA PRO A 1 9.79 -13.58 -18.07
C PRO A 1 9.54 -12.07 -18.07
N TYR A 2 10.59 -11.25 -18.25
CA TYR A 2 10.46 -9.78 -18.23
C TYR A 2 10.52 -9.21 -19.65
N SER A 3 9.77 -8.15 -19.87
CA SER A 3 9.68 -7.39 -21.13
C SER A 3 9.88 -5.90 -20.84
N TYR A 4 10.33 -5.13 -21.82
CA TYR A 4 10.45 -3.68 -21.68
C TYR A 4 9.08 -3.00 -21.69
N ASN A 5 9.04 -1.73 -21.27
CA ASN A 5 7.79 -0.99 -21.14
C ASN A 5 7.13 -0.63 -22.49
N ASN A 6 7.85 -0.71 -23.61
CA ASN A 6 7.30 -0.40 -24.94
C ASN A 6 6.43 -1.54 -25.51
N GLU A 7 5.45 -1.21 -26.37
CA GLU A 7 4.57 -2.19 -27.04
C GLU A 7 5.37 -3.13 -27.96
N ASP A 8 6.39 -2.61 -28.63
CA ASP A 8 7.29 -3.40 -29.49
C ASP A 8 8.33 -4.21 -28.70
N ASN A 9 8.31 -4.14 -27.36
CA ASN A 9 9.32 -4.72 -26.48
C ASN A 9 10.76 -4.28 -26.83
N ASN A 10 10.92 -3.10 -27.43
CA ASN A 10 12.23 -2.50 -27.66
C ASN A 10 12.83 -2.02 -26.34
N LYS A 11 14.15 -2.17 -26.23
CA LYS A 11 14.92 -1.70 -25.08
C LYS A 11 14.68 -0.21 -24.89
N THR A 12 14.07 0.14 -23.77
CA THR A 12 13.87 1.53 -23.37
C THR A 12 15.10 1.98 -22.60
N ASP A 13 15.59 3.18 -22.89
CA ASP A 13 16.77 3.71 -22.21
C ASP A 13 16.48 3.95 -20.73
N PRO A 14 17.27 3.37 -19.80
CA PRO A 14 17.14 3.69 -18.40
C PRO A 14 17.56 5.14 -18.16
N GLN A 15 16.95 5.78 -17.18
CA GLN A 15 17.26 7.16 -16.81
C GLN A 15 18.13 7.16 -15.56
N PHE A 16 19.24 7.88 -15.58
CA PHE A 16 20.11 8.06 -14.43
C PHE A 16 20.03 9.50 -13.94
N CYS A 17 19.56 9.67 -12.72
CA CYS A 17 19.41 10.93 -12.04
C CYS A 17 20.41 11.05 -10.91
N THR A 18 20.95 12.25 -10.73
CA THR A 18 21.92 12.56 -9.67
C THR A 18 21.47 13.81 -8.96
N TYR A 19 21.66 13.83 -7.65
CA TYR A 19 21.28 14.92 -6.77
C TYR A 19 22.54 15.38 -6.05
N TYR A 20 22.94 16.63 -6.29
CA TYR A 20 24.15 17.22 -5.73
C TYR A 20 23.81 18.45 -4.90
N TYR A 21 24.58 18.70 -3.85
CA TYR A 21 24.65 20.03 -3.26
C TYR A 21 25.25 21.02 -4.26
N LYS A 22 24.68 22.21 -4.35
CA LYS A 22 25.15 23.29 -5.23
C LYS A 22 26.61 23.66 -4.95
N LYS A 23 27.03 23.56 -3.68
CA LYS A 23 28.42 23.55 -3.26
C LYS A 23 28.62 22.55 -2.13
N GLY A 24 29.58 21.66 -2.27
CA GLY A 24 29.98 20.68 -1.26
C GLY A 24 31.47 20.39 -1.38
N ILE A 25 32.30 21.38 -1.05
CA ILE A 25 33.76 21.25 -1.09
C ILE A 25 34.25 21.08 0.33
N ILE A 26 34.89 19.94 0.61
CA ILE A 26 35.40 19.59 1.94
C ILE A 26 36.93 19.59 1.89
N HIS A 27 37.56 20.42 2.72
CA HIS A 27 39.01 20.47 2.89
C HIS A 27 39.41 19.80 4.21
N GLY A 28 39.42 18.46 4.22
CA GLY A 28 39.72 17.70 5.44
C GLY A 28 41.07 18.02 6.10
N PHE A 29 42.07 18.46 5.33
CA PHE A 29 43.39 18.83 5.86
C PHE A 29 43.38 20.14 6.68
N ASN A 30 42.52 21.11 6.30
CA ASN A 30 42.41 22.40 6.98
C ASN A 30 41.13 22.50 7.83
N GLU A 31 40.37 21.41 7.96
CA GLU A 31 39.08 21.35 8.67
C GLU A 31 38.07 22.42 8.21
N SER A 32 38.15 22.83 6.93
CA SER A 32 37.30 23.87 6.36
C SER A 32 36.40 23.32 5.26
N TYR A 33 35.26 23.98 5.02
CA TYR A 33 34.31 23.57 3.99
C TYR A 33 33.59 24.75 3.35
N GLU A 34 33.26 24.62 2.06
CA GLU A 34 32.29 25.47 1.37
C GLU A 34 31.02 24.67 1.09
N PHE A 35 29.93 25.05 1.75
CA PHE A 35 28.66 24.33 1.69
C PHE A 35 27.51 25.24 1.26
N ASN A 36 26.72 24.74 0.32
CA ASN A 36 25.42 25.29 -0.06
C ASN A 36 24.45 24.11 -0.21
N SER A 37 23.47 24.05 0.68
CA SER A 37 22.49 22.96 0.81
C SER A 37 21.46 22.91 -0.33
N GLU A 38 21.44 23.87 -1.25
CA GLU A 38 20.53 23.85 -2.40
C GLU A 38 20.82 22.63 -3.28
N ILE A 39 19.81 21.78 -3.50
CA ILE A 39 19.95 20.54 -4.27
C ILE A 39 19.78 20.83 -5.76
N VAL A 40 20.82 20.51 -6.54
CA VAL A 40 20.79 20.53 -8.00
C VAL A 40 20.58 19.09 -8.48
N HIS A 41 19.48 18.86 -9.18
CA HIS A 41 19.17 17.57 -9.80
C HIS A 41 19.53 17.59 -11.28
N LYS A 42 20.10 16.51 -11.78
CA LYS A 42 20.41 16.31 -13.20
C LYS A 42 20.12 14.87 -13.59
N CYS A 43 19.33 14.70 -14.65
CA CYS A 43 19.01 13.39 -15.20
C CYS A 43 19.54 13.26 -16.62
N ILE A 44 20.01 12.07 -16.97
CA ILE A 44 20.45 11.70 -18.31
C ILE A 44 19.87 10.34 -18.70
N ASN A 45 19.62 10.14 -20.00
CA ASN A 45 19.16 8.86 -20.52
C ASN A 45 20.37 8.03 -20.96
N PHE A 46 20.38 6.77 -20.58
CA PHE A 46 21.43 5.82 -20.93
C PHE A 46 21.06 5.06 -22.21
N THR A 47 21.33 5.69 -23.36
CA THR A 47 21.21 5.02 -24.65
C THR A 47 22.42 4.11 -24.87
N ASN A 48 22.19 2.80 -24.91
CA ASN A 48 23.24 1.83 -25.24
C ASN A 48 22.85 1.05 -26.50
N GLY A 49 23.79 0.89 -27.44
CA GLY A 49 23.55 0.13 -28.67
C GLY A 49 23.05 -1.29 -28.40
N GLU A 50 22.22 -1.82 -29.29
CA GLU A 50 21.40 -3.03 -29.07
C GLU A 50 22.18 -4.30 -28.71
N ASN A 51 23.51 -4.33 -28.87
CA ASN A 51 24.35 -5.52 -28.64
C ASN A 51 25.61 -5.28 -27.78
N GLU A 52 25.72 -4.15 -27.09
CA GLU A 52 26.86 -3.89 -26.21
C GLU A 52 26.57 -4.24 -24.75
N VAL A 53 27.49 -4.97 -24.11
CA VAL A 53 27.48 -5.21 -22.67
C VAL A 53 27.55 -3.87 -21.95
N PHE A 54 26.60 -3.60 -21.05
CA PHE A 54 26.57 -2.38 -20.27
C PHE A 54 27.85 -2.24 -19.45
N LYS A 55 28.64 -1.19 -19.73
CA LYS A 55 29.82 -0.82 -18.97
C LYS A 55 29.59 0.57 -18.38
N SER A 56 29.31 0.62 -17.08
CA SER A 56 29.02 1.87 -16.35
C SER A 56 30.11 2.93 -16.55
N GLN A 57 31.38 2.55 -16.48
CA GLN A 57 32.51 3.46 -16.65
C GLN A 57 32.49 4.20 -18.00
N LYS A 58 32.36 3.46 -19.11
CA LYS A 58 32.32 4.04 -20.46
C LYS A 58 31.16 5.00 -20.65
N LEU A 59 30.06 4.74 -19.95
CA LEU A 59 28.83 5.48 -20.10
C LEU A 59 28.85 6.77 -19.26
N ILE A 60 29.47 6.72 -18.08
CA ILE A 60 29.79 7.91 -17.27
C ILE A 60 30.76 8.82 -18.05
N GLU A 61 31.78 8.24 -18.67
CA GLU A 61 32.74 8.96 -19.51
C GLU A 61 32.08 9.57 -20.76
N SER A 62 31.25 8.81 -21.50
CA SER A 62 30.57 9.31 -22.70
C SER A 62 29.52 10.39 -22.41
N ALA A 63 28.88 10.33 -21.25
CA ALA A 63 27.93 11.34 -20.80
C ALA A 63 28.58 12.56 -20.15
N ASN A 64 29.92 12.63 -20.10
CA ASN A 64 30.68 13.67 -19.40
C ASN A 64 30.18 13.90 -17.95
N LEU A 65 29.84 12.81 -17.26
CA LEU A 65 29.46 12.86 -15.86
C LEU A 65 30.72 12.79 -14.99
N ASN A 66 31.16 13.94 -14.46
CA ASN A 66 32.15 13.96 -13.39
C ASN A 66 31.43 13.79 -12.04
N VAL A 67 31.58 12.63 -11.39
CA VAL A 67 30.91 12.32 -10.13
C VAL A 67 31.74 12.87 -8.96
N ASN A 68 31.27 13.97 -8.37
CA ASN A 68 31.86 14.52 -7.15
C ASN A 68 31.20 13.93 -5.91
N PHE A 69 31.77 12.86 -5.35
CA PHE A 69 31.23 12.17 -4.17
C PHE A 69 31.12 13.06 -2.91
N ALA A 70 31.94 14.12 -2.79
CA ALA A 70 31.85 15.04 -1.66
C ALA A 70 30.58 15.90 -1.68
N ALA A 71 30.02 16.14 -2.88
CA ALA A 71 28.79 16.91 -3.05
C ALA A 71 27.58 16.04 -3.43
N LEU A 72 27.79 14.75 -3.71
CA LEU A 72 26.73 13.82 -4.12
C LEU A 72 25.86 13.46 -2.93
N VAL A 73 24.58 13.80 -3.00
CA VAL A 73 23.59 13.46 -1.98
C VAL A 73 23.05 12.06 -2.26
N ARG A 74 22.59 11.82 -3.48
CA ARG A 74 22.12 10.51 -3.93
C ARG A 74 22.13 10.40 -5.45
N ALA A 75 22.12 9.17 -5.96
CA ALA A 75 21.92 8.88 -7.37
C ALA A 75 20.84 7.81 -7.55
N GLU A 76 20.08 7.89 -8.63
CA GLU A 76 18.94 7.03 -8.91
C GLU A 76 19.03 6.51 -10.34
N LEU A 77 18.94 5.19 -10.53
CA LEU A 77 18.77 4.57 -11.83
C LEU A 77 17.32 4.08 -11.96
N LEU A 78 16.59 4.64 -12.91
CA LEU A 78 15.16 4.48 -13.10
C LEU A 78 14.89 3.72 -14.39
N PHE A 79 14.11 2.64 -14.32
CA PHE A 79 13.64 1.91 -15.49
C PHE A 79 12.39 1.09 -15.17
N SER A 80 11.59 0.79 -16.20
CA SER A 80 10.36 0.02 -16.03
C SER A 80 10.41 -1.30 -16.80
N LEU A 81 9.96 -2.38 -16.16
CA LEU A 81 9.83 -3.71 -16.77
C LEU A 81 8.40 -4.22 -16.63
N LYS A 82 7.90 -4.86 -17.68
CA LYS A 82 6.61 -5.58 -17.67
C LYS A 82 6.84 -7.07 -17.45
N THR A 83 5.91 -7.72 -16.79
CA THR A 83 5.88 -9.18 -16.69
C THR A 83 4.44 -9.68 -16.62
N ILE A 84 4.28 -10.97 -16.89
CA ILE A 84 3.04 -11.70 -16.73
C ILE A 84 3.27 -12.74 -15.64
N ASN A 85 2.49 -12.63 -14.57
CA ASN A 85 2.52 -13.59 -13.47
C ASN A 85 1.53 -14.71 -13.76
N PHE A 86 2.07 -15.90 -14.02
CA PHE A 86 1.31 -17.14 -14.06
C PHE A 86 1.31 -17.74 -12.65
N ARG A 87 0.15 -17.77 -11.99
CA ARG A 87 0.04 -18.39 -10.66
C ARG A 87 0.24 -19.90 -10.81
N ALA A 88 1.33 -20.41 -10.23
CA ALA A 88 1.67 -21.83 -10.27
C ALA A 88 0.91 -22.68 -9.22
N ALA A 89 0.32 -22.04 -8.21
CA ALA A 89 -0.41 -22.70 -7.13
C ALA A 89 -1.71 -21.95 -6.80
N GLY A 90 -2.78 -22.70 -6.55
CA GLY A 90 -4.12 -22.18 -6.24
C GLY A 90 -5.14 -22.37 -7.38
N PRO A 91 -6.32 -21.73 -7.27
CA PRO A 91 -7.33 -21.74 -8.34
C PRO A 91 -6.74 -21.21 -9.64
N ILE A 92 -7.08 -21.82 -10.78
CA ILE A 92 -6.54 -21.48 -12.10
C ILE A 92 -7.11 -20.13 -12.56
N THR A 93 -6.71 -19.02 -11.95
CA THR A 93 -7.21 -17.68 -12.32
C THR A 93 -6.51 -17.13 -13.57
N ASP A 94 -7.14 -16.17 -14.24
CA ASP A 94 -6.52 -15.41 -15.33
C ASP A 94 -5.12 -14.88 -14.93
N PRO A 95 -4.15 -14.87 -15.86
CA PRO A 95 -2.83 -14.34 -15.58
C PRO A 95 -2.89 -12.85 -15.25
N GLU A 96 -2.02 -12.41 -14.33
CA GLU A 96 -1.96 -11.01 -13.92
C GLU A 96 -0.77 -10.31 -14.60
N CYS A 97 -1.02 -9.18 -15.25
CA CYS A 97 0.01 -8.38 -15.90
C CYS A 97 0.47 -7.30 -14.93
N PHE A 98 1.78 -7.18 -14.76
CA PHE A 98 2.39 -6.17 -13.89
C PHE A 98 3.42 -5.37 -14.67
N ARG A 99 3.51 -4.07 -14.37
CA ARG A 99 4.65 -3.21 -14.67
C ARG A 99 5.34 -2.88 -13.36
N PHE A 100 6.62 -3.18 -13.27
CA PHE A 100 7.47 -2.77 -12.17
C PHE A 100 8.18 -1.49 -12.56
N ASP A 101 7.99 -0.44 -11.77
CA ASP A 101 8.75 0.80 -11.88
C ASP A 101 9.93 0.70 -10.90
N ILE A 102 11.10 0.35 -11.44
CA ILE A 102 12.30 -0.01 -10.69
C ILE A 102 13.18 1.22 -10.49
N LYS A 103 13.61 1.44 -9.25
CA LYS A 103 14.54 2.50 -8.84
C LYS A 103 15.69 1.86 -8.08
N ILE A 104 16.90 1.95 -8.63
CA ILE A 104 18.12 1.62 -7.89
C ILE A 104 18.67 2.92 -7.33
N ILE A 105 18.61 3.05 -6.00
CA ILE A 105 18.97 4.25 -5.25
C ILE A 105 20.34 4.01 -4.62
N PHE A 106 21.26 4.93 -4.90
CA PHE A 106 22.58 5.04 -4.27
C PHE A 106 22.50 6.22 -3.31
N ASP A 107 22.36 5.92 -2.02
CA ASP A 107 22.14 6.90 -0.98
C ASP A 107 23.45 7.25 -0.27
N ASN A 108 23.81 8.54 -0.32
CA ASN A 108 25.00 9.11 0.28
C ASN A 108 24.63 10.33 1.16
N GLU A 109 23.37 10.43 1.64
CA GLU A 109 22.86 11.58 2.38
C GLU A 109 23.67 11.87 3.67
N ASP A 110 24.14 10.82 4.36
CA ASP A 110 24.86 10.93 5.63
C ASP A 110 26.37 11.25 5.49
N HIS A 111 26.95 11.12 4.28
CA HIS A 111 28.37 11.36 3.99
C HIS A 111 29.37 10.72 4.99
N ASP A 112 29.03 9.56 5.56
CA ASP A 112 29.83 8.84 6.55
C ASP A 112 30.94 7.96 5.94
N GLY A 113 31.07 7.99 4.61
CA GLY A 113 31.99 7.17 3.84
C GLY A 113 31.41 5.83 3.38
N GLN A 114 30.14 5.53 3.73
CA GLN A 114 29.41 4.36 3.27
C GLN A 114 28.18 4.78 2.46
N MET A 115 28.13 4.35 1.19
CA MET A 115 26.98 4.59 0.34
C MET A 115 26.06 3.37 0.31
N SER A 116 24.80 3.55 0.71
CA SER A 116 23.80 2.47 0.73
C SER A 116 23.21 2.26 -0.66
N LEU A 117 22.96 0.99 -1.02
CA LEU A 117 22.33 0.62 -2.29
C LEU A 117 20.98 -0.04 -2.03
N ILE A 118 19.93 0.59 -2.54
CA ILE A 118 18.54 0.16 -2.33
C ILE A 118 17.92 -0.08 -3.69
N LEU A 119 17.26 -1.22 -3.87
CA LEU A 119 16.44 -1.49 -5.05
C LEU A 119 14.98 -1.47 -4.62
N ASP A 120 14.26 -0.47 -5.12
CA ASP A 120 12.81 -0.35 -5.00
C ASP A 120 12.16 -0.77 -6.32
N ALA A 121 11.09 -1.56 -6.25
CA ALA A 121 10.42 -2.12 -7.42
C ALA A 121 8.91 -2.10 -7.19
N GLU A 122 8.29 -0.95 -7.45
CA GLU A 122 6.87 -0.74 -7.20
C GLU A 122 6.02 -1.45 -8.28
N PRO A 123 5.14 -2.39 -7.90
CA PRO A 123 4.29 -3.10 -8.85
C PRO A 123 3.03 -2.31 -9.19
N VAL A 124 2.79 -2.10 -10.48
CA VAL A 124 1.56 -1.54 -11.05
C VAL A 124 0.82 -2.62 -11.82
N LYS A 125 -0.39 -2.97 -11.38
CA LYS A 125 -1.23 -3.95 -12.08
C LYS A 125 -1.80 -3.34 -13.37
N LEU A 126 -1.65 -4.08 -14.48
CA LEU A 126 -2.14 -3.71 -15.80
C LEU A 126 -3.25 -4.66 -16.25
N THR A 127 -4.12 -4.17 -17.13
CA THR A 127 -5.12 -5.01 -17.80
C THR A 127 -4.48 -5.86 -18.88
N CYS A 128 -4.48 -7.18 -18.71
CA CYS A 128 -4.01 -8.11 -19.74
C CYS A 128 -4.99 -8.14 -20.92
N LYS A 129 -4.47 -8.03 -22.14
CA LYS A 129 -5.21 -8.29 -23.39
C LYS A 129 -4.82 -9.69 -23.86
N GLY A 130 -5.69 -10.69 -23.65
CA GLY A 130 -5.42 -12.08 -24.02
C GLY A 130 -6.70 -12.82 -24.37
N ASP A 131 -6.58 -13.86 -25.20
CA ASP A 131 -7.70 -14.68 -25.64
C ASP A 131 -8.07 -15.71 -24.54
N LYS A 132 -9.32 -15.67 -24.07
CA LYS A 132 -9.79 -16.44 -22.90
C LYS A 132 -10.59 -17.67 -23.33
N THR A 133 -10.04 -18.45 -24.25
CA THR A 133 -10.78 -19.52 -24.94
C THR A 133 -11.18 -20.74 -24.08
N TYR A 134 -10.70 -20.87 -22.83
CA TYR A 134 -10.89 -22.09 -22.03
C TYR A 134 -11.36 -21.90 -20.57
N ILE A 135 -11.94 -20.75 -20.20
CA ILE A 135 -12.03 -20.34 -18.79
C ILE A 135 -13.48 -20.17 -18.30
N THR A 136 -14.29 -21.23 -18.34
CA THR A 136 -15.65 -21.20 -17.78
C THR A 136 -15.68 -21.45 -16.27
N ASP A 137 -14.74 -22.23 -15.70
CA ASP A 137 -14.77 -22.60 -14.27
C ASP A 137 -14.48 -21.42 -13.32
N ASN A 138 -13.62 -20.48 -13.70
CA ASN A 138 -13.32 -19.31 -12.84
C ASN A 138 -14.52 -18.41 -12.60
N GLN A 139 -15.47 -18.35 -13.53
CA GLN A 139 -16.63 -17.49 -13.39
C GLN A 139 -17.51 -17.96 -12.23
N ILE A 140 -17.64 -19.27 -12.04
CA ILE A 140 -18.41 -19.86 -10.94
C ILE A 140 -17.75 -19.53 -9.60
N ASP A 141 -16.43 -19.70 -9.50
CA ASP A 141 -15.68 -19.36 -8.28
C ASP A 141 -15.77 -17.86 -7.93
N GLN A 142 -15.70 -16.99 -8.94
CA GLN A 142 -15.87 -15.54 -8.75
C GLN A 142 -17.28 -15.20 -8.27
N ILE A 143 -18.30 -15.80 -8.86
CA ILE A 143 -19.70 -15.61 -8.45
C ILE A 143 -19.89 -16.11 -7.01
N LEU A 144 -19.37 -17.28 -6.66
CA LEU A 144 -19.50 -17.85 -5.32
C LEU A 144 -18.83 -16.96 -4.27
N ARG A 145 -17.65 -16.42 -4.56
CA ARG A 145 -16.95 -15.47 -3.67
C ARG A 145 -17.73 -14.17 -3.48
N SER A 146 -18.25 -13.60 -4.56
CA SER A 146 -19.07 -12.39 -4.50
C SER A 146 -20.35 -12.62 -3.70
N VAL A 147 -21.02 -13.76 -3.89
CA VAL A 147 -22.21 -14.15 -3.11
C VAL A 147 -21.87 -14.28 -1.62
N LEU A 148 -20.75 -14.94 -1.30
CA LEU A 148 -20.30 -15.08 0.09
C LEU A 148 -20.01 -13.71 0.73
N ASN A 149 -19.29 -12.82 0.04
CA ASN A 149 -18.99 -11.47 0.54
C ASN A 149 -20.29 -10.68 0.81
N ILE A 150 -21.27 -10.74 -0.10
CA ILE A 150 -22.57 -10.07 0.05
C ILE A 150 -23.34 -10.64 1.25
N LEU A 151 -23.33 -11.96 1.43
CA LEU A 151 -23.97 -12.63 2.55
C LEU A 151 -23.34 -12.21 3.88
N VAL A 152 -22.02 -12.12 3.96
CA VAL A 152 -21.31 -11.63 5.17
C VAL A 152 -21.72 -10.20 5.50
N ILE A 153 -21.72 -9.30 4.52
CA ILE A 153 -22.16 -7.90 4.70
C ILE A 153 -23.60 -7.87 5.22
N PHE A 154 -24.49 -8.69 4.66
CA PHE A 154 -25.88 -8.77 5.10
C PHE A 154 -26.02 -9.20 6.56
N ILE A 155 -25.34 -10.29 6.97
CA ILE A 155 -25.40 -10.80 8.34
C ILE A 155 -24.84 -9.78 9.33
N CYS A 156 -23.68 -9.19 9.05
CA CYS A 156 -23.08 -8.15 9.90
C CYS A 156 -23.97 -6.91 9.99
N THR A 157 -24.66 -6.53 8.90
CA THR A 157 -25.60 -5.39 8.93
C THR A 157 -26.79 -5.68 9.85
N VAL A 158 -27.35 -6.89 9.78
CA VAL A 158 -28.45 -7.30 10.68
C VAL A 158 -27.97 -7.32 12.14
N SER A 159 -26.79 -7.88 12.40
CA SER A 159 -26.18 -7.89 13.74
C SER A 159 -25.99 -6.47 14.30
N LEU A 160 -25.41 -5.56 13.50
CA LEU A 160 -25.19 -4.17 13.87
C LEU A 160 -26.49 -3.47 14.25
N ILE A 161 -27.56 -3.67 13.48
CA ILE A 161 -28.88 -3.09 13.75
C ILE A 161 -29.46 -3.65 15.06
N LEU A 162 -29.37 -4.96 15.28
CA LEU A 162 -29.89 -5.62 16.49
C LEU A 162 -29.13 -5.16 17.74
N CYS A 163 -27.80 -5.13 17.69
CA CYS A 163 -26.95 -4.66 18.79
C CYS A 163 -27.17 -3.17 19.09
N SER A 164 -27.25 -2.34 18.05
CA SER A 164 -27.56 -0.90 18.21
C SER A 164 -28.92 -0.69 18.87
N ARG A 165 -29.94 -1.48 18.49
CA ARG A 165 -31.28 -1.45 19.11
C ARG A 165 -31.22 -1.90 20.58
N ALA A 166 -30.41 -2.90 20.92
CA ALA A 166 -30.24 -3.36 22.28
C ALA A 166 -29.60 -2.28 23.16
N ILE A 167 -28.53 -1.63 22.69
CA ILE A 167 -27.89 -0.51 23.40
C ILE A 167 -28.87 0.66 23.56
N TYR A 168 -29.62 1.02 22.52
CA TYR A 168 -30.60 2.09 22.59
C TYR A 168 -31.65 1.82 23.68
N ARG A 169 -32.19 0.59 23.73
CA ARG A 169 -33.14 0.18 24.77
C ARG A 169 -32.53 0.20 26.17
N ALA A 170 -31.27 -0.23 26.32
CA ALA A 170 -30.58 -0.20 27.59
C ALA A 170 -30.35 1.24 28.08
N GLN A 171 -30.03 2.18 27.19
CA GLN A 171 -29.91 3.60 27.52
C GLN A 171 -31.24 4.23 27.89
N LEU A 172 -32.33 3.87 27.20
CA LEU A 172 -33.68 4.31 27.57
C LEU A 172 -34.06 3.80 28.97
N LEU A 173 -33.74 2.53 29.27
CA LEU A 173 -33.98 1.95 30.59
C LEU A 173 -33.16 2.67 31.67
N LYS A 174 -31.89 2.97 31.40
CA LYS A 174 -31.02 3.75 32.30
C LYS A 174 -31.65 5.09 32.67
N GLU A 175 -32.19 5.82 31.68
CA GLU A 175 -32.82 7.12 31.91
C GLU A 175 -34.09 6.99 32.75
N LEU A 176 -34.95 6.03 32.43
CA LEU A 176 -36.17 5.75 33.21
C LEU A 176 -35.85 5.35 34.66
N THR A 177 -34.83 4.52 34.87
CA THR A 177 -34.36 4.13 36.21
C THR A 177 -33.80 5.34 36.97
N CYS A 178 -33.01 6.20 36.32
CA CYS A 178 -32.51 7.42 36.96
C CYS A 178 -33.65 8.36 37.41
N GLN A 179 -34.68 8.52 36.57
CA GLN A 179 -35.86 9.31 36.90
C GLN A 179 -36.66 8.69 38.06
N PHE A 180 -36.85 7.37 38.04
CA PHE A 180 -37.51 6.63 39.11
C PHE A 180 -36.79 6.81 40.46
N PHE A 181 -35.45 6.67 40.49
CA PHE A 181 -34.68 6.84 41.73
C PHE A 181 -34.75 8.26 42.28
N ARG A 182 -34.71 9.29 41.42
CA ARG A 182 -34.89 10.68 41.82
C ARG A 182 -36.28 10.93 42.40
N GLN A 183 -37.34 10.41 41.80
CA GLN A 183 -38.72 10.63 42.26
C GLN A 183 -39.08 9.83 43.51
N ALA A 184 -38.69 8.55 43.58
CA ALA A 184 -39.10 7.66 44.67
C ALA A 184 -38.22 7.77 45.92
N TYR A 185 -36.91 8.03 45.75
CA TYR A 185 -35.93 7.99 46.84
C TYR A 185 -35.15 9.30 47.03
N ASN A 186 -35.45 10.34 46.23
CA ASN A 186 -34.76 11.64 46.24
C ASN A 186 -33.22 11.52 46.18
N LYS A 187 -32.73 10.49 45.48
CA LYS A 187 -31.32 10.15 45.36
C LYS A 187 -30.96 9.90 43.89
N GLU A 188 -29.78 10.33 43.48
CA GLU A 188 -29.27 10.01 42.15
C GLU A 188 -28.57 8.64 42.13
N LEU A 189 -28.70 7.96 40.98
CA LEU A 189 -27.97 6.72 40.72
C LEU A 189 -26.47 7.01 40.60
N SER A 190 -25.64 6.21 41.28
CA SER A 190 -24.18 6.29 41.22
C SER A 190 -23.67 6.02 39.80
N LEU A 191 -22.46 6.47 39.50
CA LEU A 191 -21.83 6.25 38.18
C LEU A 191 -21.67 4.75 37.88
N ASP A 192 -21.32 3.96 38.88
CA ASP A 192 -21.18 2.51 38.78
C ASP A 192 -22.50 1.83 38.36
N GLY A 193 -23.61 2.17 39.03
CA GLY A 193 -24.93 1.66 38.67
C GLY A 193 -25.43 2.14 37.30
N ARG A 194 -24.92 3.28 36.77
CA ARG A 194 -25.21 3.73 35.41
C ARG A 194 -24.42 2.96 34.35
N LEU A 195 -23.19 2.54 34.67
CA LEU A 195 -22.32 1.77 33.78
C LEU A 195 -22.81 0.32 33.62
N GLU A 196 -23.53 -0.22 34.60
CA GLU A 196 -24.13 -1.55 34.52
C GLU A 196 -25.16 -1.69 33.36
N PHE A 197 -25.78 -0.58 32.95
CA PHE A 197 -26.66 -0.54 31.76
C PHE A 197 -25.90 -0.54 30.42
N LEU A 198 -24.58 -0.39 30.44
CA LEU A 198 -23.74 -0.39 29.25
C LEU A 198 -23.08 -1.77 29.07
N ASN A 199 -23.64 -2.59 28.18
CA ASN A 199 -23.01 -3.85 27.83
C ASN A 199 -21.85 -3.63 26.84
N ILE A 200 -20.61 -3.67 27.34
CA ILE A 200 -19.39 -3.49 26.56
C ILE A 200 -19.27 -4.53 25.42
N TRP A 201 -19.81 -5.73 25.60
CA TRP A 201 -19.82 -6.76 24.56
C TRP A 201 -20.60 -6.33 23.32
N TYR A 202 -21.74 -5.65 23.49
CA TYR A 202 -22.49 -5.13 22.34
C TYR A 202 -21.75 -4.01 21.62
N ILE A 203 -20.96 -3.21 22.35
CA ILE A 203 -20.12 -2.17 21.74
C ILE A 203 -19.02 -2.83 20.89
N MET A 204 -18.37 -3.88 21.40
CA MET A 204 -17.38 -4.62 20.63
C MET A 204 -17.98 -5.21 19.36
N ILE A 205 -19.15 -5.85 19.44
CA ILE A 205 -19.83 -6.42 18.27
C ILE A 205 -20.12 -5.34 17.22
N ILE A 206 -20.57 -4.15 17.62
CA ILE A 206 -20.83 -3.05 16.68
C ILE A 206 -19.56 -2.59 15.98
N ILE A 207 -18.44 -2.47 16.70
CA ILE A 207 -17.15 -2.10 16.11
C ILE A 207 -16.69 -3.18 15.12
N ASN A 208 -16.83 -4.45 15.48
CA ASN A 208 -16.44 -5.57 14.63
C ASN A 208 -17.27 -5.63 13.36
N ASP A 209 -18.60 -5.51 13.48
CA ASP A 209 -19.49 -5.50 12.33
C ASP A 209 -19.14 -4.35 11.38
N PHE A 210 -18.80 -3.17 11.90
CA PHE A 210 -18.35 -2.05 11.07
C PHE A 210 -17.05 -2.36 10.33
N LEU A 211 -16.05 -2.93 11.02
CA LEU A 211 -14.78 -3.31 10.41
C LEU A 211 -14.95 -4.40 9.34
N ILE A 212 -15.77 -5.43 9.60
CA ILE A 212 -16.04 -6.52 8.65
C ILE A 212 -16.82 -6.02 7.43
N ILE A 213 -17.80 -5.12 7.62
CA ILE A 213 -18.55 -4.52 6.51
C ILE A 213 -17.60 -3.70 5.61
N MET A 214 -16.76 -2.85 6.20
CA MET A 214 -15.78 -2.05 5.45
C MET A 214 -14.75 -2.92 4.74
N GLY A 215 -14.19 -3.93 5.42
CA GLY A 215 -13.25 -4.89 4.83
C GLY A 215 -13.88 -5.65 3.66
N SER A 216 -15.08 -6.20 3.85
CA SER A 216 -15.81 -6.94 2.81
C SER A 216 -16.16 -6.07 1.60
N ALA A 217 -16.52 -4.80 1.82
CA ALA A 217 -16.79 -3.84 0.73
C ALA A 217 -15.52 -3.53 -0.08
N ILE A 218 -14.38 -3.32 0.58
CA ILE A 218 -13.09 -3.10 -0.09
C ILE A 218 -12.68 -4.34 -0.89
N LYS A 219 -12.81 -5.54 -0.32
CA LYS A 219 -12.50 -6.80 -1.01
C LYS A 219 -13.29 -6.96 -2.31
N GLU A 220 -14.60 -6.70 -2.28
CA GLU A 220 -15.44 -6.78 -3.47
C GLU A 220 -14.98 -5.78 -4.56
N GLN A 221 -14.56 -4.58 -4.18
CA GLN A 221 -14.02 -3.59 -5.12
C GLN A 221 -12.70 -4.05 -5.75
N ILE A 222 -11.83 -4.68 -4.97
CA ILE A 222 -10.56 -5.23 -5.46
C ILE A 222 -10.82 -6.40 -6.43
N GLU A 223 -11.72 -7.32 -6.06
CA GLU A 223 -12.09 -8.47 -6.91
C GLU A 223 -12.75 -8.01 -8.23
N ARG A 224 -13.46 -6.88 -8.24
CA ARG A 224 -13.99 -6.23 -9.45
C ARG A 224 -12.98 -5.40 -10.24
N ASN A 225 -11.68 -5.57 -9.96
CA ASN A 225 -10.56 -4.90 -10.64
C ASN A 225 -10.65 -3.36 -10.66
N HIS A 226 -11.31 -2.74 -9.68
CA HIS A 226 -11.45 -1.28 -9.64
C HIS A 226 -10.25 -0.55 -9.01
N PHE A 227 -9.33 -1.25 -8.30
CA PHE A 227 -8.28 -0.57 -7.52
C PHE A 227 -6.94 -1.33 -7.38
N THR A 228 -5.89 -0.56 -7.09
CA THR A 228 -4.47 -0.91 -7.01
C THR A 228 -4.01 -1.35 -5.61
N ASN A 229 -2.80 -1.90 -5.55
CA ASN A 229 -2.25 -2.80 -4.52
C ASN A 229 -2.38 -2.38 -3.04
N ASP A 230 -2.40 -1.09 -2.69
CA ASP A 230 -2.40 -0.62 -1.29
C ASP A 230 -3.66 -1.00 -0.50
N GLN A 231 -4.79 -1.22 -1.18
CA GLN A 231 -6.04 -1.55 -0.51
C GLN A 231 -6.06 -2.96 0.09
N TRP A 232 -5.19 -3.88 -0.35
CA TRP A 232 -5.08 -5.20 0.27
C TRP A 232 -4.61 -5.14 1.72
N ASN A 233 -3.71 -4.21 2.04
CA ASN A 233 -3.22 -3.99 3.41
C ASN A 233 -4.34 -3.47 4.32
N ILE A 234 -5.12 -2.51 3.83
CA ILE A 234 -6.26 -1.95 4.57
C ILE A 234 -7.36 -3.01 4.75
N CYS A 235 -7.68 -3.75 3.67
CA CYS A 235 -8.66 -4.82 3.67
C CYS A 235 -8.31 -5.93 4.66
N SER A 236 -7.06 -6.40 4.64
CA SER A 236 -6.57 -7.45 5.53
C SER A 236 -6.55 -6.98 6.98
N LEU A 237 -6.21 -5.72 7.25
CA LEU A 237 -6.27 -5.14 8.58
C LEU A 237 -7.71 -5.10 9.12
N PHE A 238 -8.67 -4.59 8.35
CA PHE A 238 -10.06 -4.49 8.80
C PHE A 238 -10.71 -5.85 9.04
N MET A 239 -10.51 -6.82 8.13
CA MET A 239 -11.02 -8.19 8.37
C MET A 239 -10.27 -8.89 9.49
N GLY A 240 -8.96 -8.68 9.61
CA GLY A 240 -8.13 -9.29 10.64
C GLY A 240 -8.54 -8.83 12.04
N ILE A 241 -8.65 -7.51 12.26
CA ILE A 241 -9.12 -6.96 13.53
C ILE A 241 -10.58 -7.31 13.77
N GLY A 242 -11.42 -7.22 12.74
CA GLY A 242 -12.84 -7.58 12.83
C GLY A 242 -13.06 -9.03 13.29
N ASN A 243 -12.24 -9.97 12.81
CA ASN A 243 -12.32 -11.37 13.22
C ASN A 243 -11.62 -11.67 14.56
N LEU A 244 -10.62 -10.89 14.96
CA LEU A 244 -9.92 -11.11 16.24
C LEU A 244 -10.82 -10.81 17.45
N LEU A 245 -11.70 -9.83 17.29
CA LEU A 245 -12.56 -9.31 18.36
C LEU A 245 -13.92 -10.03 18.45
N VAL A 246 -14.23 -10.94 17.51
CA VAL A 246 -15.43 -11.81 17.50
C VAL A 246 -15.14 -13.06 18.30
#